data_AF-A0A1Y3MNU9-F1
#
_entry.id   AF-A0A1Y3MNU9-F1
#
_cell.length_a   1.000
_cell.length_b   1.000
_cell.length_c   1.000
_cell.angle_alpha   90.00
_cell.angle_beta   90.00
_cell.angle_gamma   90.00
#
_symmetry.space_group_name_H-M   'P 1'
#
loop_
_entity.id
_entity.type
_entity.pdbx_description
1 polymer ?
#
loop_
_entity_poly.entity_id
_entity_poly.type
_entity_poly.pdbx_seq_one_letter_code
_entity_poly.pdbx_strand_id
1 'polypeptide(L)'
;MCMNEGKCINDNLCDCENSKFTGKDCTERYKLRRNSYLNASLVVISLFFLLITIATMAVLFKFKNHEIVKAGSYDFLNIILIGLLFNFAHVLTLTKYEYTDIEGLH
;
A
#
# COMPACT_ATOMS: atom_id res chain seq x y z
N MET A 1 -4.55 -34.92 -1.69
CA MET A 1 -3.63 -35.49 -0.66
C MET A 1 -3.27 -34.35 0.26
N CYS A 2 -3.61 -34.43 1.54
CA CYS A 2 -3.37 -33.33 2.48
C CYS A 2 -1.87 -33.08 2.68
N MET A 3 -1.45 -31.82 2.58
CA MET A 3 -0.07 -31.38 2.79
C MET A 3 0.09 -30.69 4.16
N ASN A 4 1.33 -30.45 4.58
CA ASN A 4 1.67 -29.65 5.77
C ASN A 4 0.97 -30.10 7.08
N GLU A 5 0.99 -31.41 7.35
CA GLU A 5 0.43 -32.02 8.57
C GLU A 5 -1.11 -31.90 8.69
N GLY A 6 -1.81 -31.54 7.61
CA GLY A 6 -3.27 -31.54 7.57
C GLY A 6 -3.87 -32.95 7.65
N LYS A 7 -4.99 -33.10 8.38
CA LYS A 7 -5.70 -34.38 8.49
C LYS A 7 -6.77 -34.50 7.42
N CYS A 8 -6.81 -35.60 6.68
CA CYS A 8 -7.88 -35.81 5.71
C CYS A 8 -9.20 -36.10 6.44
N ILE A 9 -10.22 -35.25 6.24
CA ILE A 9 -11.58 -35.50 6.78
C ILE A 9 -12.46 -36.16 5.71
N ASN A 10 -12.25 -35.83 4.44
CA ASN A 10 -13.01 -36.37 3.30
C ASN A 10 -12.12 -36.41 2.05
N ASP A 11 -12.53 -37.13 1.00
CA ASP A 11 -11.74 -37.35 -0.23
C ASP A 11 -11.23 -36.05 -0.89
N ASN A 12 -11.90 -34.92 -0.63
CA ASN A 12 -11.56 -33.60 -1.17
C ASN A 12 -11.40 -32.50 -0.11
N LEU A 13 -11.36 -32.84 1.19
CA LEU A 13 -11.31 -31.85 2.28
C LEU A 13 -10.34 -32.28 3.38
N CYS A 14 -9.36 -31.41 3.62
CA CYS A 14 -8.40 -31.55 4.70
C CYS A 14 -8.72 -30.59 5.86
N ASP A 15 -8.56 -31.08 7.08
CA ASP A 15 -8.47 -30.31 8.30
C ASP A 15 -7.07 -29.71 8.42
N CYS A 16 -7.00 -28.39 8.41
CA CYS A 16 -5.75 -27.65 8.53
C CYS A 16 -5.59 -26.98 9.90
N GLU A 17 -6.48 -27.20 10.89
CA GLU A 17 -6.50 -26.48 12.17
C GLU A 17 -5.20 -26.61 12.97
N ASN A 18 -4.50 -27.73 12.83
CA ASN A 18 -3.21 -27.96 13.49
C ASN A 18 -2.00 -27.41 12.70
N SER A 19 -2.24 -26.80 11.53
CA SER A 19 -1.20 -26.30 10.63
C SER A 19 -1.24 -24.77 10.51
N LYS A 20 -0.15 -24.17 10.03
CA LYS A 20 -0.09 -22.74 9.67
C LYS A 20 -0.71 -22.43 8.30
N PHE A 21 -1.36 -23.41 7.69
CA PHE A 21 -1.87 -23.37 6.34
C PHE A 21 -3.40 -23.57 6.33
N THR A 22 -4.02 -23.21 5.22
CA THR A 22 -5.46 -23.24 4.97
C THR A 22 -5.72 -23.69 3.53
N GLY A 23 -6.98 -23.69 3.12
CA GLY A 23 -7.41 -24.18 1.80
C GLY A 23 -7.68 -25.68 1.81
N LYS A 24 -8.23 -26.19 0.69
CA LYS A 24 -8.75 -27.58 0.61
C LYS A 24 -7.70 -28.66 0.88
N ASP A 25 -6.44 -28.38 0.51
CA ASP A 25 -5.29 -29.29 0.67
C ASP A 25 -4.26 -28.80 1.71
N CYS A 26 -4.57 -27.77 2.49
CA CYS A 26 -3.65 -27.12 3.45
C CYS A 26 -2.36 -26.60 2.81
N THR A 27 -2.44 -26.07 1.59
CA THR A 27 -1.31 -25.51 0.83
C THR A 27 -1.27 -23.98 0.86
N GLU A 28 -2.40 -23.34 1.14
CA GLU A 28 -2.50 -21.89 1.17
C GLU A 28 -2.07 -21.36 2.54
N ARG A 29 -1.47 -20.17 2.60
CA ARG A 29 -1.20 -19.52 3.88
C ARG A 29 -2.37 -18.64 4.28
N TYR A 30 -2.60 -18.51 5.58
CA TYR A 30 -3.55 -17.52 6.08
C TYR A 30 -3.17 -16.13 5.56
N LYS A 31 -4.11 -15.48 4.86
CA LYS A 31 -3.95 -14.07 4.47
C LYS A 31 -3.82 -13.25 5.76
N LEU A 32 -2.76 -12.46 5.86
CA LEU A 32 -2.53 -11.61 7.03
C LEU A 32 -3.64 -10.56 7.07
N ARG A 33 -4.53 -10.64 8.06
CA ARG A 33 -5.57 -9.64 8.26
C ARG A 33 -4.90 -8.33 8.65
N ARG A 34 -4.84 -7.40 7.71
CA ARG A 34 -4.19 -6.10 7.89
C ARG A 34 -4.96 -5.30 8.95
N ASN A 35 -4.24 -4.80 9.96
CA ASN A 35 -4.85 -4.08 11.07
C ASN A 35 -5.45 -2.75 10.58
N SER A 36 -6.70 -2.45 10.96
CA SER A 36 -7.40 -1.22 10.56
C SER A 36 -6.62 0.04 10.94
N TYR A 37 -5.95 0.04 12.11
CA TYR A 37 -5.09 1.14 12.55
C TYR A 37 -3.90 1.39 11.62
N LEU A 38 -3.31 0.34 11.05
CA LEU A 38 -2.19 0.48 10.11
C LEU A 38 -2.67 1.14 8.82
N ASN A 39 -3.84 0.75 8.30
CA ASN A 39 -4.41 1.38 7.10
C ASN A 39 -4.74 2.85 7.34
N ALA A 40 -5.38 3.18 8.47
CA ALA A 40 -5.65 4.56 8.84
C ALA A 40 -4.36 5.40 8.94
N SER A 41 -3.32 4.86 9.58
CA SER A 41 -2.03 5.57 9.71
C SER A 41 -1.37 5.83 8.36
N LEU A 42 -1.43 4.87 7.43
CA LEU A 42 -0.87 5.02 6.09
C LEU A 42 -1.60 6.12 5.30
N VAL A 43 -2.93 6.17 5.36
CA VAL A 43 -3.71 7.21 4.68
C VAL A 43 -3.36 8.60 5.22
N VAL A 44 -3.28 8.77 6.54
CA VAL A 44 -2.93 10.06 7.16
C VAL A 44 -1.53 10.51 6.75
N ILE A 45 -0.55 9.60 6.78
CA ILE A 45 0.83 9.88 6.38
C ILE A 45 0.90 10.26 4.90
N SER A 46 0.23 9.49 4.02
CA SER A 46 0.20 9.79 2.58
C SER A 46 -0.43 11.15 2.27
N LEU A 47 -1.52 11.51 2.94
CA LEU A 47 -2.15 12.83 2.78
C LEU A 47 -1.23 13.95 3.25
N PHE A 48 -0.54 13.76 4.37
CA PHE A 48 0.42 14.74 4.89
C PHE A 48 1.58 14.98 3.91
N PHE A 49 2.18 13.92 3.37
CA PHE A 49 3.25 14.06 2.38
C PHE A 49 2.76 14.67 1.06
N LEU A 50 1.53 14.38 0.64
CA LEU A 50 0.94 14.97 -0.54
C LEU A 50 0.78 16.50 -0.39
N LEU A 51 0.34 16.97 0.78
CA LEU A 51 0.26 18.40 1.09
C LEU A 51 1.64 19.08 1.07
N ILE A 52 2.65 18.44 1.68
CA ILE A 52 4.03 18.95 1.66
C ILE A 52 4.56 19.05 0.22
N THR A 53 4.29 18.04 -0.60
CA THR A 53 4.74 18.01 -2.00
C THR A 53 4.15 19.17 -2.80
N ILE A 54 2.84 19.43 -2.63
CA ILE A 54 2.15 20.56 -3.26
C ILE A 54 2.72 21.90 -2.76
N ALA A 55 2.92 22.05 -1.44
CA ALA A 55 3.49 23.26 -0.88
C ALA A 55 4.90 23.54 -1.41
N THR A 56 5.72 22.48 -1.53
CA THR A 56 7.08 22.57 -2.09
C THR A 56 7.04 23.00 -3.55
N MET A 57 6.14 22.44 -4.36
CA MET A 57 5.94 22.90 -5.75
C MET A 57 5.56 24.38 -5.81
N ALA A 58 4.66 24.85 -4.95
CA ALA A 58 4.24 26.26 -4.92
C ALA A 58 5.40 27.20 -4.55
N VAL A 59 6.23 26.82 -3.57
CA VAL A 59 7.43 27.56 -3.19
C VAL A 59 8.42 27.61 -4.35
N LEU A 60 8.70 26.47 -4.99
CA LEU A 60 9.61 26.42 -6.14
C LEU A 60 9.12 27.28 -7.30
N PHE A 61 7.82 27.29 -7.58
CA PHE A 61 7.25 28.13 -8.62
C PHE A 61 7.42 29.62 -8.32
N LYS A 62 7.24 30.03 -7.05
CA LYS A 62 7.43 31.42 -6.62
C LYS A 62 8.90 31.85 -6.67
N PHE A 63 9.82 30.97 -6.28
CA PHE A 63 11.26 31.25 -6.22
C PHE A 63 12.02 30.80 -7.48
N LYS A 64 11.34 30.44 -8.57
CA LYS A 64 11.96 29.92 -9.81
C LYS A 64 13.02 30.85 -10.41
N ASN A 65 12.90 32.16 -10.16
CA ASN A 65 13.81 33.18 -10.70
C ASN A 65 15.02 33.43 -9.79
N HIS A 66 15.09 32.83 -8.60
CA HIS A 66 16.21 32.97 -7.68
C HIS A 66 17.39 32.12 -8.19
N GLU A 67 18.61 32.68 -8.15
CA GLU A 67 19.81 32.02 -8.71
C GLU A 67 20.06 30.62 -8.15
N ILE A 68 19.72 30.40 -6.88
CA ILE A 68 19.83 29.10 -6.20
C ILE A 68 18.92 28.05 -6.86
N VAL A 69 17.66 28.40 -7.14
CA VAL A 69 16.69 27.48 -7.76
C VAL A 69 17.03 27.24 -9.22
N LYS A 70 17.57 28.25 -9.89
CA LYS A 70 18.04 28.14 -11.28
C LYS A 70 19.28 27.26 -11.40
N ALA A 71 20.19 27.30 -10.43
CA ALA A 71 21.36 26.43 -10.35
C ALA A 71 21.00 24.96 -10.03
N GLY A 72 19.94 24.75 -9.25
CA GLY A 72 19.48 23.42 -8.81
C GLY A 72 18.76 22.57 -9.86
N SER A 73 18.80 22.94 -11.15
CA SER A 73 18.10 22.24 -12.24
C SER A 73 16.59 22.07 -11.96
N TYR A 74 15.88 23.20 -11.97
CA TYR A 74 14.44 23.30 -11.71
C TYR A 74 13.59 22.24 -12.42
N ASP A 75 13.92 21.93 -13.68
CA ASP A 75 13.18 20.95 -14.48
C ASP A 75 13.30 19.53 -13.91
N PHE A 76 14.50 19.14 -13.47
CA PHE A 76 14.73 17.82 -12.85
C PHE A 76 14.00 17.70 -11.52
N LEU A 77 14.02 18.76 -10.71
CA LEU A 77 13.32 18.81 -9.42
C LEU A 77 11.80 18.68 -9.60
N ASN A 78 11.22 19.33 -10.60
CA ASN A 78 9.79 19.21 -10.91
C ASN A 78 9.41 17.80 -11.37
N ILE A 79 10.25 17.14 -12.18
CA ILE A 79 10.01 15.75 -12.61
C ILE A 79 9.93 14.81 -11.39
N ILE A 80 10.85 14.96 -10.43
CA ILE A 80 10.84 14.17 -9.20
C ILE A 80 9.57 14.42 -8.39
N LEU A 81 9.17 15.69 -8.23
CA LEU A 81 7.96 16.04 -7.47
C LEU A 81 6.69 15.50 -8.13
N ILE A 82 6.62 15.49 -9.47
CA ILE A 82 5.53 14.85 -10.20
C ILE A 82 5.52 13.33 -9.95
N GLY A 83 6.68 12.68 -9.99
CA GLY A 83 6.81 11.26 -9.67
C GLY A 83 6.33 10.93 -8.25
N LEU A 84 6.64 11.79 -7.28
CA LEU A 84 6.16 11.67 -5.90
C LEU A 84 4.64 11.81 -5.79
N LEU A 85 4.02 12.73 -6.53
CA LEU A 85 2.55 12.84 -6.56
C LEU A 85 1.90 11.56 -7.07
N PHE A 86 2.41 10.97 -8.16
CA PHE A 86 1.91 9.69 -8.67
C PHE A 86 2.11 8.56 -7.66
N ASN A 87 3.25 8.53 -6.96
CA ASN A 87 3.51 7.53 -5.92
C ASN A 87 2.47 7.61 -4.80
N PHE A 88 2.22 8.81 -4.24
CA PHE A 88 1.23 8.97 -3.18
C PHE A 88 -0.19 8.66 -3.64
N ALA A 89 -0.56 9.03 -4.87
CA ALA A 89 -1.86 8.67 -5.45
C ALA A 89 -2.02 7.14 -5.60
N HIS A 90 -0.96 6.44 -6.01
CA HIS A 90 -0.95 4.98 -6.12
C HIS A 90 -1.10 4.31 -4.74
N VAL A 91 -0.38 4.78 -3.72
CA VAL A 91 -0.48 4.26 -2.35
C VAL A 91 -1.90 4.43 -1.80
N LEU A 92 -2.56 5.57 -2.04
CA LEU A 92 -3.94 5.80 -1.64
C LEU A 92 -4.92 4.87 -2.36
N THR A 93 -4.72 4.62 -3.66
CA THR A 93 -5.55 3.71 -4.45
C THR A 93 -5.43 2.27 -3.95
N LEU A 94 -4.20 1.82 -3.69
CA LEU A 94 -3.92 0.49 -3.15
C LEU A 94 -4.57 0.31 -1.78
N THR A 95 -4.45 1.32 -0.91
CA THR A 95 -5.01 1.26 0.44
C THR A 95 -6.55 1.26 0.43
N LYS A 96 -7.17 1.99 -0.51
CA LYS A 96 -8.64 2.00 -0.68
C LYS A 96 -9.17 0.68 -1.21
N TYR A 97 -8.49 0.08 -2.21
CA TYR A 97 -8.88 -1.21 -2.77
C TYR A 97 -8.92 -2.29 -1.69
N GLU A 98 -7.86 -2.36 -0.87
CA GLU A 98 -7.76 -3.36 0.18
C GLU A 98 -8.71 -3.10 1.37
N TYR A 99 -9.11 -1.85 1.63
CA TYR A 99 -10.16 -1.54 2.60
C TYR A 99 -11.56 -1.98 2.12
N THR A 100 -11.85 -1.79 0.84
CA THR A 100 -13.15 -2.13 0.24
C THR A 100 -13.38 -3.65 0.25
N ASP A 101 -12.31 -4.43 0.04
CA ASP A 101 -12.34 -5.91 0.10
C ASP A 101 -12.62 -6.44 1.51
N ILE A 102 -12.29 -5.67 2.56
CA ILE A 102 -12.57 -6.03 3.96
C ILE A 102 -14.03 -5.72 4.35
N GLU A 103 -14.60 -4.60 3.88
CA GLU A 103 -16.01 -4.25 4.15
C GLU A 103 -16.99 -5.10 3.33
N GLY A 104 -16.60 -5.59 2.15
CA GLY A 104 -17.44 -6.49 1.32
C GLY A 104 -17.53 -7.93 1.83
N LEU A 105 -16.81 -8.27 2.91
CA LEU A 105 -16.76 -9.61 3.51
C LEU A 105 -17.57 -9.72 4.82
N HIS A 106 -18.33 -8.67 5.18
CA HIS A 106 -19.17 -8.59 6.37
C HIS A 106 -20.67 -8.59 6.04
#